data_AF-A0A929BNR1-F1
#
_entry.id   AF-A0A929BNR1-F1
#
_cell.length_a   1.000
_cell.length_b   1.000
_cell.length_c   1.000
_cell.angle_alpha   90.00
_cell.angle_beta   90.00
_cell.angle_gamma   90.00
#
_symmetry.space_group_name_H-M   'P 1'
#
loop_
_entity.id
_entity.type
_entity.pdbx_description
1 polymer ?
#
loop_
_entity_poly.entity_id
_entity_poly.type
_entity_poly.pdbx_seq_one_letter_code
_entity_poly.pdbx_strand_id
1 'polypeptide(L)'
;MKRAQIRKLAARCYDEVVTGDVENALAQLYPVVAARTPFPLLDLTGRVIAGAAAINPAGFTALLDGLAATGEIGAWPLIGSALAAAYLLNDTPRAFAEARRYIVQAGVWHATDAIGERVLGERG
;
A
#
# COMPACT_ATOMS: atom_id res chain seq x y z
N MET A 1 1.11 13.54 -12.36
CA MET A 1 1.99 12.41 -12.75
C MET A 1 1.25 11.49 -13.73
N LYS A 2 1.93 10.88 -14.72
CA LYS A 2 1.30 9.98 -15.72
C LYS A 2 1.32 8.51 -15.27
N ARG A 3 0.37 7.70 -15.75
CA ARG A 3 0.24 6.27 -15.42
C ARG A 3 1.50 5.42 -15.72
N ALA A 4 2.21 5.73 -16.80
CA ALA A 4 3.47 5.04 -17.14
C ALA A 4 4.59 5.34 -16.13
N GLN A 5 4.65 6.58 -15.65
CA GLN A 5 5.65 7.01 -14.66
C GLN A 5 5.42 6.33 -13.31
N ILE A 6 4.17 6.27 -12.85
CA ILE A 6 3.85 5.60 -11.57
C ILE A 6 4.13 4.09 -11.64
N ARG A 7 3.87 3.44 -12.78
CA ARG A 7 4.23 2.02 -12.96
C ARG A 7 5.72 1.79 -12.85
N LYS A 8 6.52 2.62 -13.52
CA LYS A 8 7.98 2.51 -13.46
C LYS A 8 8.51 2.77 -12.05
N LEU A 9 7.92 3.73 -11.33
CA LEU A 9 8.25 3.99 -9.93
C LEU A 9 7.89 2.78 -9.04
N ALA A 10 6.65 2.30 -9.12
CA ALA A 10 6.17 1.19 -8.32
C ALA A 10 6.96 -0.10 -8.56
N ALA A 11 7.39 -0.35 -9.81
CA ALA A 11 8.26 -1.48 -10.13
C ALA A 11 9.64 -1.37 -9.46
N ARG A 12 10.24 -0.18 -9.43
CA ARG A 12 11.50 0.04 -8.70
C ARG A 12 11.32 -0.15 -7.20
N CYS A 13 10.28 0.44 -6.62
CA CYS A 13 9.99 0.26 -5.19
C CYS A 13 9.72 -1.21 -4.84
N TYR A 14 9.09 -1.96 -5.75
CA TYR A 14 8.97 -3.41 -5.60
C TYR A 14 10.34 -4.09 -5.53
N ASP A 15 11.25 -3.80 -6.47
CA ASP A 15 12.59 -4.39 -6.49
C ASP A 15 13.40 -4.02 -5.24
N GLU A 16 13.28 -2.78 -4.77
CA GLU A 16 13.89 -2.29 -3.53
C GLU A 16 13.36 -3.03 -2.29
N VAL A 17 12.04 -3.19 -2.17
CA VAL A 17 11.46 -3.98 -1.07
C VAL A 17 11.91 -5.44 -1.13
N VAL A 18 11.94 -6.03 -2.32
CA VAL A 18 12.41 -7.42 -2.52
C VAL A 18 13.87 -7.57 -2.11
N THR A 19 14.72 -6.59 -2.41
CA THR A 19 16.15 -6.59 -2.07
C THR A 19 16.47 -6.11 -0.65
N GLY A 20 15.46 -5.62 0.08
CA GLY A 20 15.58 -5.20 1.47
C GLY A 20 15.84 -3.70 1.66
N ASP A 21 15.92 -2.92 0.60
CA ASP A 21 16.11 -1.46 0.61
C ASP A 21 14.78 -0.71 0.82
N VAL A 22 14.13 -0.98 1.96
CA VAL A 22 12.81 -0.41 2.30
C VAL A 22 12.90 1.12 2.47
N GLU A 23 14.00 1.64 2.97
CA GLU A 23 14.19 3.08 3.20
C GLU A 23 14.15 3.86 1.89
N ASN A 24 14.83 3.38 0.85
CA ASN A 24 14.80 4.01 -0.47
C ASN A 24 13.41 3.90 -1.12
N ALA A 25 12.74 2.76 -0.96
CA ALA A 25 11.36 2.60 -1.43
C ALA A 25 10.41 3.61 -0.75
N LEU A 26 10.54 3.81 0.56
CA LEU A 26 9.80 4.83 1.31
C LEU A 26 10.11 6.24 0.81
N ALA A 27 11.38 6.58 0.65
CA ALA A 27 11.81 7.90 0.18
C ALA A 27 11.24 8.23 -1.21
N GLN A 28 11.13 7.24 -2.08
CA GLN A 28 10.55 7.38 -3.42
C GLN A 28 9.02 7.47 -3.42
N LEU A 29 8.34 6.78 -2.49
CA LEU A 29 6.88 6.81 -2.38
C LEU A 29 6.36 8.00 -1.60
N TYR A 30 7.15 8.57 -0.69
CA TYR A 30 6.73 9.71 0.13
C TYR A 30 6.19 10.88 -0.70
N PRO A 31 6.89 11.39 -1.75
CA PRO A 31 6.36 12.45 -2.60
C PRO A 31 5.06 12.09 -3.32
N VAL A 32 4.80 10.80 -3.55
CA VAL A 32 3.58 10.33 -4.22
C VAL A 32 2.39 10.37 -3.28
N VAL A 33 2.56 9.93 -2.04
CA VAL A 33 1.48 9.90 -1.04
C VAL A 33 1.21 11.27 -0.42
N ALA A 34 2.23 12.13 -0.32
CA ALA A 34 2.10 13.52 0.15
C ALA A 34 1.52 14.46 -0.90
N ALA A 35 1.67 14.15 -2.18
CA ALA A 35 1.03 14.91 -3.25
C ALA A 35 -0.48 14.58 -3.36
N ARG A 36 -1.24 15.45 -4.04
CA ARG A 36 -2.63 15.16 -4.45
C ARG A 36 -2.68 14.17 -5.62
N THR A 37 -2.04 13.01 -5.46
CA THR A 37 -2.02 11.93 -6.44
C THR A 37 -3.41 11.30 -6.54
N PRO A 38 -3.98 11.15 -7.75
CA PRO A 38 -5.26 10.49 -7.92
C PRO A 38 -5.27 9.06 -7.36
N PHE A 39 -6.32 8.70 -6.63
CA PHE A 39 -6.47 7.37 -6.01
C PHE A 39 -6.23 6.20 -6.96
N PRO A 40 -6.69 6.21 -8.23
CA PRO A 40 -6.40 5.11 -9.16
C PRO A 40 -4.90 4.87 -9.42
N LEU A 41 -4.06 5.90 -9.27
CA LEU A 41 -2.61 5.76 -9.39
C LEU A 41 -1.98 5.23 -8.09
N LEU A 42 -2.50 5.61 -6.92
CA LEU A 42 -2.11 5.04 -5.63
C LEU A 42 -2.47 3.55 -5.57
N ASP A 43 -3.66 3.19 -6.07
CA ASP A 43 -4.11 1.81 -6.15
C ASP A 43 -3.26 0.98 -7.09
N LEU A 44 -2.88 1.55 -8.22
CA LEU A 44 -1.95 0.91 -9.15
C LEU A 44 -0.59 0.67 -8.50
N THR A 45 -0.11 1.61 -7.69
CA THR A 45 1.15 1.50 -6.95
C THR A 45 1.07 0.36 -5.94
N GLY A 46 0.04 0.37 -5.09
CA GLY A 46 -0.18 -0.67 -4.08
C GLY A 46 -0.27 -2.07 -4.70
N ARG A 47 -1.02 -2.22 -5.80
CA ARG A 47 -1.13 -3.50 -6.52
C ARG A 47 0.20 -4.01 -7.10
N VAL A 48 1.05 -3.13 -7.59
CA VAL A 48 2.37 -3.53 -8.14
C VAL A 48 3.29 -3.98 -7.00
N ILE A 49 3.33 -3.23 -5.90
CA ILE A 49 4.21 -3.52 -4.77
C ILE A 49 3.75 -4.77 -4.00
N ALA A 50 2.45 -5.10 -4.02
CA ALA A 50 1.88 -6.27 -3.35
C ALA A 50 2.60 -7.59 -3.67
N GLY A 51 3.20 -7.73 -4.86
CA GLY A 51 3.99 -8.91 -5.20
C GLY A 51 5.16 -9.16 -4.24
N ALA A 52 5.70 -8.11 -3.62
CA ALA A 52 6.82 -8.22 -2.69
C ALA A 52 6.44 -9.00 -1.42
N ALA A 53 5.14 -9.05 -1.06
CA ALA A 53 4.66 -9.81 0.08
C ALA A 53 4.96 -11.32 -0.01
N ALA A 54 5.06 -11.87 -1.23
CA ALA A 54 5.36 -13.28 -1.46
C ALA A 54 6.86 -13.60 -1.36
N ILE A 55 7.74 -12.60 -1.58
CA ILE A 55 9.19 -12.80 -1.66
C ILE A 55 9.88 -12.29 -0.39
N ASN A 56 9.52 -11.08 0.05
CA ASN A 56 10.03 -10.45 1.26
C ASN A 56 8.86 -9.91 2.11
N PRO A 57 8.13 -10.77 2.84
CA PRO A 57 6.99 -10.35 3.65
C PRO A 57 7.36 -9.36 4.76
N ALA A 58 8.58 -9.46 5.32
CA ALA A 58 9.07 -8.54 6.33
C ALA A 58 9.31 -7.14 5.74
N GLY A 59 9.99 -7.06 4.59
CA GLY A 59 10.21 -5.79 3.89
C GLY A 59 8.90 -5.15 3.41
N PHE A 60 7.96 -5.97 2.91
CA PHE A 60 6.63 -5.49 2.54
C PHE A 60 5.88 -4.89 3.73
N THR A 61 5.89 -5.57 4.88
CA THR A 61 5.26 -5.07 6.11
C THR A 61 5.91 -3.78 6.58
N ALA A 62 7.25 -3.72 6.60
CA ALA A 62 8.01 -2.54 6.98
C ALA A 62 7.72 -1.33 6.07
N LEU A 63 7.55 -1.55 4.76
CA LEU A 63 7.14 -0.48 3.84
C LEU A 63 5.77 0.07 4.20
N LEU A 64 4.78 -0.80 4.41
CA LEU A 64 3.42 -0.38 4.72
C LEU A 64 3.34 0.33 6.08
N ASP A 65 4.08 -0.14 7.08
CA ASP A 65 4.21 0.52 8.38
C ASP A 65 4.86 1.90 8.24
N GLY A 66 5.92 2.02 7.44
CA GLY A 66 6.56 3.30 7.15
C GLY A 66 5.63 4.28 6.44
N LEU A 67 4.84 3.82 5.45
CA LEU A 67 3.83 4.64 4.79
C LEU A 67 2.73 5.07 5.76
N ALA A 68 2.25 4.17 6.62
CA ALA A 68 1.25 4.51 7.65
C ALA A 68 1.78 5.57 8.63
N ALA A 69 3.06 5.47 9.02
CA ALA A 69 3.71 6.42 9.93
C ALA A 69 3.82 7.84 9.36
N THR A 70 3.76 8.02 8.03
CA THR A 70 3.74 9.35 7.41
C THR A 70 2.47 10.14 7.74
N GLY A 71 1.37 9.46 8.05
CA GLY A 71 0.05 10.09 8.25
C GLY A 71 -0.58 10.67 6.99
N GLU A 72 0.08 10.56 5.83
CA GLU A 72 -0.38 11.15 4.58
C GLU A 72 -1.67 10.50 4.10
N ILE A 73 -2.63 11.30 3.65
CA ILE A 73 -3.94 10.79 3.18
C ILE A 73 -3.75 9.81 2.01
N GLY A 74 -2.76 10.04 1.15
CA GLY A 74 -2.45 9.15 0.02
C GLY A 74 -1.87 7.79 0.42
N ALA A 75 -1.40 7.61 1.66
CA ALA A 75 -0.85 6.34 2.11
C ALA A 75 -1.95 5.27 2.26
N TRP A 76 -3.13 5.65 2.78
CA TRP A 76 -4.22 4.72 3.08
C TRP A 76 -4.78 3.96 1.86
N PRO A 77 -5.12 4.61 0.72
CA PRO A 77 -5.56 3.87 -0.46
C PRO A 77 -4.46 2.97 -1.05
N LEU A 78 -3.19 3.38 -0.96
CA LEU A 78 -2.06 2.55 -1.39
C LEU A 78 -1.96 1.29 -0.50
N ILE A 79 -1.96 1.45 0.82
CA ILE A 79 -1.92 0.37 1.81
C ILE A 79 -3.09 -0.59 1.58
N GLY A 80 -4.32 -0.09 1.50
CA GLY A 80 -5.51 -0.91 1.26
C GLY A 80 -5.42 -1.72 -0.03
N SER A 81 -4.94 -1.10 -1.12
CA SER A 81 -4.78 -1.79 -2.41
C SER A 81 -3.66 -2.84 -2.37
N ALA A 82 -2.58 -2.56 -1.64
CA ALA A 82 -1.47 -3.49 -1.46
C ALA A 82 -1.91 -4.73 -0.66
N LEU A 83 -2.62 -4.53 0.46
CA LEU A 83 -3.18 -5.63 1.28
C LEU A 83 -4.19 -6.47 0.49
N ALA A 84 -5.10 -5.82 -0.22
CA ALA A 84 -6.10 -6.52 -1.02
C ALA A 84 -5.44 -7.38 -2.12
N ALA A 85 -4.44 -6.85 -2.80
CA ALA A 85 -3.74 -7.58 -3.86
C ALA A 85 -2.83 -8.69 -3.31
N ALA A 86 -2.21 -8.49 -2.14
CA ALA A 86 -1.33 -9.48 -1.54
C ALA A 86 -2.10 -10.66 -0.94
N TYR A 87 -3.21 -10.39 -0.26
CA TYR A 87 -3.82 -11.36 0.65
C TYR A 87 -5.27 -11.71 0.34
N LEU A 88 -6.09 -10.83 -0.25
CA LEU A 88 -7.55 -11.03 -0.26
C LEU A 88 -8.00 -12.34 -0.91
N LEU A 89 -7.35 -12.74 -2.02
CA LEU A 89 -7.67 -13.96 -2.76
C LEU A 89 -7.08 -15.24 -2.15
N ASN A 90 -5.93 -15.13 -1.48
CA ASN A 90 -5.14 -16.31 -1.05
C ASN A 90 -5.19 -16.54 0.47
N ASP A 91 -5.47 -15.50 1.25
CA ASP A 91 -5.47 -15.46 2.71
C ASP A 91 -6.38 -14.32 3.20
N THR A 92 -7.69 -14.48 2.99
CA THR A 92 -8.71 -13.52 3.40
C THR A 92 -8.65 -13.17 4.91
N PRO A 93 -8.48 -14.14 5.85
CA PRO A 93 -8.34 -13.83 7.26
C PRO A 93 -7.18 -12.87 7.55
N ARG A 94 -6.02 -13.08 6.92
CA ARG A 94 -4.89 -12.16 7.05
C ARG A 94 -5.17 -10.80 6.44
N ALA A 95 -5.80 -10.74 5.27
CA ALA A 95 -6.19 -9.48 4.65
C ALA A 95 -7.03 -8.63 5.62
N PHE A 96 -8.01 -9.25 6.29
CA PHE A 96 -8.88 -8.57 7.26
C PHE A 96 -8.14 -8.19 8.54
N ALA A 97 -7.27 -9.06 9.05
CA ALA A 97 -6.47 -8.77 10.24
C ALA A 97 -5.54 -7.57 10.04
N GLU A 98 -4.81 -7.52 8.92
CA GLU A 98 -3.93 -6.40 8.59
C GLU A 98 -4.72 -5.11 8.32
N ALA A 99 -5.81 -5.19 7.54
CA ALA A 99 -6.67 -4.03 7.32
C ALA A 99 -7.16 -3.43 8.64
N ARG A 100 -7.66 -4.28 9.55
CA ARG A 100 -8.07 -3.86 10.89
C ARG A 100 -6.92 -3.22 11.67
N ARG A 101 -5.71 -3.79 11.61
CA ARG A 101 -4.52 -3.25 12.28
C ARG A 101 -4.24 -1.81 11.85
N TYR A 102 -4.17 -1.55 10.55
CA TYR A 102 -3.90 -0.20 10.03
C TYR A 102 -5.05 0.77 10.30
N ILE A 103 -6.31 0.33 10.21
CA ILE A 103 -7.47 1.18 10.53
C ILE A 103 -7.42 1.63 12.00
N VAL A 104 -7.17 0.71 12.93
CA VAL A 104 -7.07 1.02 14.36
C VAL A 104 -5.86 1.91 14.65
N GLN A 105 -4.71 1.63 14.03
CA GLN A 105 -3.50 2.43 14.18
C GLN A 105 -3.69 3.87 13.69
N ALA A 106 -4.38 4.06 12.56
CA ALA A 106 -4.57 5.38 11.97
C ALA A 106 -5.47 6.29 12.82
N GLY A 107 -6.50 5.73 13.46
CA GLY A 107 -7.40 6.48 14.34
C GLY A 107 -8.21 7.59 13.66
N VAL A 108 -8.31 7.56 12.33
CA VAL A 108 -8.96 8.60 11.50
C VAL A 108 -9.94 7.99 10.51
N TRP A 109 -11.09 8.65 10.32
CA TRP A 109 -12.21 8.11 9.54
C TRP A 109 -11.85 7.83 8.07
N HIS A 110 -11.01 8.66 7.45
CA HIS A 110 -10.66 8.50 6.04
C HIS A 110 -9.73 7.29 5.79
N ALA A 111 -8.98 6.84 6.81
CA ALA A 111 -8.21 5.60 6.71
C ALA A 111 -9.13 4.38 6.72
N THR A 112 -10.14 4.40 7.61
CA THR A 112 -11.23 3.39 7.63
C THR A 112 -11.93 3.29 6.28
N ASP A 113 -12.30 4.43 5.70
CA ASP A 113 -12.97 4.49 4.39
C ASP A 113 -12.08 3.95 3.27
N ALA A 114 -10.86 4.47 3.13
CA ALA A 114 -9.95 4.10 2.06
C ALA A 114 -9.52 2.62 2.11
N ILE A 115 -9.19 2.09 3.29
CA ILE A 115 -8.79 0.68 3.46
C ILE A 115 -10.02 -0.22 3.36
N GLY A 116 -11.13 0.17 4.00
CA GLY A 116 -12.39 -0.57 4.00
C GLY A 116 -12.90 -0.81 2.59
N GLU A 117 -12.94 0.22 1.75
CA GLU A 117 -13.35 0.12 0.33
C GLU A 117 -12.54 -0.92 -0.45
N ARG A 118 -11.24 -1.07 -0.14
CA ARG A 118 -10.32 -1.90 -0.93
C ARG A 118 -10.23 -3.35 -0.48
N VAL A 119 -10.41 -3.59 0.83
CA VAL A 119 -10.20 -4.90 1.47
C VAL A 119 -11.51 -5.52 1.95
N LEU A 120 -12.42 -4.71 2.52
CA LEU A 120 -13.65 -5.18 3.17
C LEU A 120 -14.90 -4.95 2.31
N GLY A 121 -14.86 -4.01 1.36
CA GLY A 121 -15.93 -3.75 0.42
C GLY A 121 -16.03 -4.82 -0.67
N GLU A 122 -17.25 -5.12 -1.10
CA GLU A 122 -17.47 -5.96 -2.29
C GLU A 122 -16.90 -5.24 -3.52
N ARG A 123 -16.01 -5.90 -4.27
CA ARG A 123 -15.68 -5.47 -5.62
C ARG A 123 -16.82 -5.90 -6.54
N GLY A 124 -17.76 -4.99 -6.78
CA GLY A 124 -18.73 -5.09 -7.87
C GLY A 124 -18.05 -5.10 -9.24
#